data_AF-A0A239P9W2-F1
#
_entry.id   AF-A0A239P9W2-F1
#
_cell.length_a   1.000
_cell.length_b   1.000
_cell.length_c   1.000
_cell.angle_alpha   90.00
_cell.angle_beta   90.00
_cell.angle_gamma   90.00
#
_symmetry.space_group_name_H-M   'P 1'
#
loop_
_entity.id
_entity.type
_entity.pdbx_description
1 polymer ?
#
loop_
_entity_poly.entity_id
_entity_poly.type
_entity_poly.pdbx_seq_one_letter_code
_entity_poly.pdbx_strand_id
1 'polypeptide(L)'
;MVAVAVAAALATTGCTGSGGTKAGGGGEPVTLRMANPYAHLDYEPAVAYFVRQVQERSGKLLRVEVTHEWGQLAPDAEQQVVRATADGTVDLAWTGTRVFDTLGVTSLRALTAPLLVDSYPLQQAVVDSDLPGQMLDGLEPAGVTGLAVLAGGLRRPIAVKAPLLGPADWSGRTIQTFRSAGQSATIRALGATPTDAGPQDRDEGLASGEIHGFENNLLIYGKNGLQAVAPHVAANVVLWPETTVLLVNPDRLAGLSAEQQRWLREAAADAAARSSDLVDLDGDVLTDICQGGARLATASPAQLDALRTAVRPVYTELRRDPPTAAYLERIEQLKRATSASALPIPAACTGAHPQPTATEGDGGDLTALNGVYRLEWTVKELVAAGQQQQEAAENAGILTLMFDDGRLVWNWAGAFNCVGRYRVSGARVSIISGSGPQWECGGAADWDKEHFSAAWKVSDRELVLSDIRAVGQFAGDQDYFAVLFGGKPWTRIG
;
A
#
# COMPACT_ATOMS: atom_id res chain seq x y z
N MET A 1 -11.36 -99.29 9.44
CA MET A 1 -10.74 -97.99 9.74
C MET A 1 -11.36 -96.99 8.76
N VAL A 2 -12.48 -96.30 9.06
CA VAL A 2 -12.70 -95.25 10.09
C VAL A 2 -11.58 -94.21 10.02
N ALA A 3 -11.81 -93.03 9.42
CA ALA A 3 -12.15 -91.77 10.09
C ALA A 3 -11.95 -90.63 9.05
N VAL A 4 -12.54 -89.43 9.04
CA VAL A 4 -13.51 -88.71 9.87
C VAL A 4 -13.96 -87.51 9.02
N ALA A 5 -15.26 -87.20 9.10
CA ALA A 5 -15.86 -85.98 8.57
C ALA A 5 -15.66 -84.82 9.54
N VAL A 6 -15.45 -83.59 9.02
CA VAL A 6 -15.68 -82.36 9.79
C VAL A 6 -16.62 -81.46 8.98
N ALA A 7 -17.82 -81.32 9.51
CA ALA A 7 -18.82 -80.34 9.12
C ALA A 7 -18.55 -79.01 9.84
N ALA A 8 -18.87 -77.88 9.20
CA ALA A 8 -19.17 -76.63 9.90
C ALA A 8 -20.19 -75.83 9.10
N ALA A 9 -21.26 -75.46 9.79
CA ALA A 9 -22.55 -75.03 9.30
C ALA A 9 -22.57 -73.61 8.72
N LEU A 10 -23.48 -73.40 7.76
CA LEU A 10 -24.03 -72.10 7.42
C LEU A 10 -24.82 -71.54 8.61
N ALA A 11 -24.49 -70.32 9.03
CA ALA A 11 -25.35 -69.48 9.86
C ALA A 11 -25.60 -68.15 9.12
N THR A 12 -26.74 -68.06 8.47
CA THR A 12 -27.33 -66.81 7.99
C THR A 12 -27.81 -66.00 9.20
N THR A 13 -27.21 -64.84 9.45
CA THR A 13 -27.77 -63.80 10.33
C THR A 13 -27.90 -62.51 9.53
N GLY A 14 -29.14 -62.01 9.47
CA GLY A 14 -29.48 -60.77 8.80
C GLY A 14 -29.27 -59.54 9.69
N CYS A 15 -29.23 -58.40 8.98
CA CYS A 15 -29.64 -57.06 9.39
C CYS A 15 -29.14 -56.50 10.74
N THR A 16 -28.09 -55.70 10.67
CA THR A 16 -28.03 -54.35 11.27
C THR A 16 -27.12 -53.48 10.40
N GLY A 17 -27.65 -52.97 9.29
CA GLY A 17 -27.00 -51.90 8.54
C GLY A 17 -27.04 -50.63 9.38
N SER A 18 -26.03 -50.42 10.22
CA SER A 18 -25.81 -49.11 10.84
C SER A 18 -25.51 -48.14 9.69
N GLY A 19 -26.37 -47.15 9.54
CA GLY A 19 -26.14 -46.00 8.67
C GLY A 19 -24.84 -45.31 9.03
N GLY A 20 -23.76 -45.73 8.38
CA GLY A 20 -22.55 -44.95 8.28
C GLY A 20 -22.80 -43.87 7.25
N THR A 21 -23.29 -42.70 7.69
CA THR A 21 -23.13 -41.47 6.95
C THR A 21 -21.62 -41.26 6.75
N LYS A 22 -21.12 -41.63 5.56
CA LYS A 22 -19.84 -41.10 5.05
C LYS A 22 -20.04 -39.61 4.74
N ALA A 23 -20.15 -38.79 5.78
CA ALA A 23 -19.92 -37.37 5.69
C ALA A 23 -18.41 -37.16 5.89
N GLY A 24 -17.69 -36.87 4.82
CA GLY A 24 -16.24 -36.71 4.89
C GLY A 24 -15.47 -36.87 3.57
N GLY A 25 -16.13 -36.81 2.41
CA GLY A 25 -15.42 -36.54 1.17
C GLY A 25 -15.08 -35.04 1.13
N GLY A 26 -13.90 -34.66 1.58
CA GLY A 26 -13.39 -33.30 1.37
C GLY A 26 -13.35 -33.05 -0.14
N GLY A 27 -14.19 -32.13 -0.61
CA GLY A 27 -14.25 -31.77 -2.03
C GLY A 27 -12.89 -31.32 -2.54
N GLU A 28 -12.68 -31.41 -3.86
CA GLU A 28 -11.47 -30.87 -4.48
C GLU A 28 -11.40 -29.35 -4.18
N PRO A 29 -10.26 -28.83 -3.70
CA PRO A 29 -10.12 -27.41 -3.40
C PRO A 29 -10.41 -26.54 -4.63
N VAL A 30 -11.23 -25.51 -4.46
CA VAL A 30 -11.45 -24.48 -5.47
C VAL A 30 -10.50 -23.31 -5.20
N THR A 31 -9.76 -22.90 -6.23
CA THR A 31 -8.90 -21.72 -6.18
C THR A 31 -9.56 -20.57 -6.94
N LEU A 32 -9.64 -19.41 -6.30
CA LEU A 32 -10.05 -18.14 -6.90
C LEU A 32 -8.81 -17.27 -7.16
N ARG A 33 -8.66 -16.77 -8.38
CA ARG A 33 -7.59 -15.85 -8.78
C ARG A 33 -8.01 -14.42 -8.47
N MET A 34 -7.25 -13.74 -7.63
CA MET A 34 -7.49 -12.37 -7.19
C MET A 34 -6.44 -11.43 -7.75
N ALA A 35 -6.83 -10.37 -8.46
CA ALA A 35 -5.89 -9.35 -8.94
C ALA A 35 -5.97 -8.05 -8.15
N ASN A 36 -4.87 -7.32 -8.15
CA ASN A 36 -4.82 -5.94 -7.68
C ASN A 36 -3.83 -5.10 -8.48
N PRO A 37 -4.03 -3.78 -8.50
CA PRO A 37 -3.26 -2.88 -9.36
C PRO A 37 -1.86 -2.56 -8.80
N TYR A 38 -1.61 -2.82 -7.51
CA TYR A 38 -0.43 -2.36 -6.78
C TYR A 38 0.26 -3.51 -6.04
N ALA A 39 0.76 -3.21 -4.84
CA ALA A 39 1.76 -3.99 -4.13
C ALA A 39 1.22 -5.27 -3.48
N HIS A 40 2.11 -5.92 -2.74
CA HIS A 40 1.86 -7.14 -2.00
C HIS A 40 0.80 -6.97 -0.89
N LEU A 41 0.25 -8.10 -0.42
CA LEU A 41 -0.82 -8.10 0.59
C LEU A 41 -0.42 -7.44 1.93
N ASP A 42 0.86 -7.34 2.24
CA ASP A 42 1.37 -6.67 3.43
C ASP A 42 1.18 -5.14 3.39
N TYR A 43 0.87 -4.56 2.23
CA TYR A 43 0.45 -3.16 2.08
C TYR A 43 -1.04 -2.96 2.38
N GLU A 44 -1.82 -4.04 2.44
CA GLU A 44 -3.27 -4.03 2.57
C GLU A 44 -3.74 -5.00 3.67
N PRO A 45 -3.52 -4.67 4.96
CA PRO A 45 -3.78 -5.59 6.08
C PRO A 45 -5.21 -6.16 6.11
N ALA A 46 -6.21 -5.35 5.74
CA ALA A 46 -7.61 -5.80 5.68
C ALA A 46 -7.86 -6.82 4.56
N VAL A 47 -7.20 -6.67 3.39
CA VAL A 47 -7.29 -7.65 2.29
C VAL A 47 -6.51 -8.93 2.64
N ALA A 48 -5.34 -8.80 3.27
CA ALA A 48 -4.58 -9.95 3.77
C ALA A 48 -5.42 -10.76 4.78
N TYR A 49 -6.15 -10.07 5.66
CA TYR A 49 -7.09 -10.69 6.59
C TYR A 49 -8.20 -11.46 5.85
N PHE A 50 -8.83 -10.85 4.84
CA PHE A 50 -9.84 -11.52 4.00
C PHE A 50 -9.31 -12.80 3.35
N VAL A 51 -8.17 -12.73 2.67
CA VAL A 51 -7.53 -13.88 1.99
C VAL A 51 -7.26 -15.03 2.96
N ARG A 52 -6.82 -14.72 4.19
CA ARG A 52 -6.62 -15.71 5.25
C ARG A 52 -7.94 -16.31 5.72
N GLN A 53 -8.95 -15.48 5.97
CA GLN A 53 -10.26 -15.94 6.46
C GLN A 53 -10.99 -16.86 5.48
N VAL A 54 -10.89 -16.61 4.16
CA VAL A 54 -11.46 -17.50 3.15
C VAL A 54 -10.90 -18.92 3.29
N GLN A 55 -9.59 -19.04 3.51
CA GLN A 55 -8.91 -20.33 3.65
C GLN A 55 -9.21 -21.00 4.99
N GLU A 56 -9.20 -20.25 6.09
CA GLU A 56 -9.45 -20.79 7.43
C GLU A 56 -10.89 -21.31 7.56
N ARG A 57 -11.88 -20.52 7.14
CA ARG A 57 -13.32 -20.86 7.23
C ARG A 57 -13.70 -22.05 6.36
N SER A 58 -13.02 -22.21 5.22
CA SER A 58 -13.26 -23.31 4.30
C SER A 58 -12.45 -24.57 4.63
N GLY A 59 -11.62 -24.57 5.68
CA GLY A 59 -10.68 -25.68 5.91
C GLY A 59 -9.75 -25.92 4.71
N LYS A 60 -9.37 -24.84 4.01
CA LYS A 60 -8.56 -24.83 2.77
C LYS A 60 -9.24 -25.43 1.53
N LEU A 61 -10.57 -25.59 1.55
CA LEU A 61 -11.38 -26.01 0.40
C LEU A 61 -11.71 -24.87 -0.57
N LEU A 62 -11.61 -23.61 -0.11
CA LEU A 62 -11.65 -22.42 -0.94
C LEU A 62 -10.37 -21.63 -0.70
N ARG A 63 -9.61 -21.38 -1.77
CA ARG A 63 -8.31 -20.71 -1.72
C ARG A 63 -8.33 -19.46 -2.58
N VAL A 64 -7.48 -18.50 -2.24
CA VAL A 64 -7.30 -17.28 -3.02
C VAL A 64 -5.83 -17.18 -3.40
N GLU A 65 -5.56 -17.14 -4.70
CA GLU A 65 -4.23 -16.89 -5.26
C GLU A 65 -4.18 -15.47 -5.79
N VAL A 66 -3.21 -14.70 -5.30
CA VAL A 66 -3.13 -13.27 -5.56
C VAL A 66 -2.10 -12.97 -6.65
N THR A 67 -2.50 -12.16 -7.63
CA THR A 67 -1.62 -11.53 -8.62
C THR A 67 -1.52 -10.04 -8.30
N HIS A 68 -0.29 -9.54 -8.26
CA HIS A 68 0.04 -8.14 -7.96
C HIS A 68 0.38 -7.36 -9.23
N GLU A 69 0.38 -6.03 -9.13
CA GLU A 69 0.80 -5.10 -10.19
C GLU A 69 0.06 -5.31 -11.52
N TRP A 70 -1.23 -5.68 -11.43
CA TRP A 70 -2.06 -5.86 -12.61
C TRP A 70 -2.24 -4.53 -13.35
N GLY A 71 -1.95 -4.53 -14.65
CA GLY A 71 -1.90 -3.29 -15.44
C GLY A 71 -0.57 -2.53 -15.30
N GLN A 72 0.46 -3.15 -14.72
CA GLN A 72 1.86 -2.68 -14.73
C GLN A 72 2.02 -1.26 -14.18
N LEU A 73 1.32 -0.96 -13.08
CA LEU A 73 1.34 0.34 -12.41
C LEU A 73 0.95 1.53 -13.32
N ALA A 74 0.30 1.26 -14.46
CA ALA A 74 -0.18 2.29 -15.37
C ALA A 74 -1.20 3.22 -14.68
N PRO A 75 -1.37 4.46 -15.16
CA PRO A 75 -2.37 5.40 -14.64
C PRO A 75 -3.81 4.86 -14.54
N ASP A 76 -4.19 3.87 -15.36
CA ASP A 76 -5.48 3.18 -15.30
C ASP A 76 -5.45 1.73 -14.80
N ALA A 77 -4.39 1.30 -14.12
CA ALA A 77 -4.25 -0.05 -13.59
C ALA A 77 -5.48 -0.51 -12.79
N GLU A 78 -6.08 0.38 -12.00
CA GLU A 78 -7.30 0.10 -11.24
C GLU A 78 -8.50 -0.20 -12.13
N GLN A 79 -8.71 0.61 -13.17
CA GLN A 79 -9.78 0.38 -14.13
C GLN A 79 -9.55 -0.93 -14.89
N GLN A 80 -8.29 -1.26 -15.21
CA GLN A 80 -7.93 -2.52 -15.85
C GLN A 80 -8.27 -3.73 -14.96
N VAL A 81 -8.04 -3.64 -13.65
CA VAL A 81 -8.41 -4.70 -12.68
C VAL A 81 -9.92 -4.90 -12.59
N VAL A 82 -10.70 -3.81 -12.54
CA VAL A 82 -12.17 -3.92 -12.55
C VAL A 82 -12.65 -4.58 -13.83
N ARG A 83 -12.13 -4.17 -14.99
CA ARG A 83 -12.48 -4.76 -16.30
C ARG A 83 -12.12 -6.25 -16.39
N ALA A 84 -10.93 -6.63 -15.92
CA ALA A 84 -10.48 -8.03 -15.88
C ALA A 84 -11.33 -8.90 -14.93
N THR A 85 -11.93 -8.30 -13.91
CA THR A 85 -12.89 -8.99 -13.04
C THR A 85 -14.24 -9.11 -13.73
N ALA A 86 -14.70 -8.04 -14.40
CA ALA A 86 -15.98 -8.04 -15.11
C ALA A 86 -16.02 -9.07 -16.25
N ASP A 87 -14.93 -9.23 -17.02
CA ASP A 87 -14.85 -10.18 -18.13
C ASP A 87 -14.46 -11.61 -17.71
N GLY A 88 -14.14 -11.84 -16.44
CA GLY A 88 -13.80 -13.15 -15.89
C GLY A 88 -12.34 -13.58 -16.13
N THR A 89 -11.49 -12.69 -16.66
CA THR A 89 -10.04 -12.91 -16.74
C THR A 89 -9.46 -13.24 -15.37
N VAL A 90 -9.97 -12.60 -14.31
CA VAL A 90 -9.74 -12.94 -12.89
C VAL A 90 -11.07 -13.14 -12.16
N ASP A 91 -11.04 -13.91 -11.07
CA ASP A 91 -12.26 -14.30 -10.36
C ASP A 91 -12.65 -13.26 -9.29
N LEU A 92 -11.62 -12.72 -8.62
CA LEU A 92 -11.71 -11.73 -7.57
C LEU A 92 -10.81 -10.54 -7.90
N ALA A 93 -11.06 -9.41 -7.26
CA ALA A 93 -10.13 -8.30 -7.23
C ALA A 93 -10.30 -7.43 -6.00
N TRP A 94 -9.32 -6.57 -5.75
CA TRP A 94 -9.54 -5.37 -4.94
C TRP A 94 -8.97 -4.13 -5.62
N THR A 95 -9.61 -2.99 -5.36
CA THR A 95 -9.19 -1.68 -5.85
C THR A 95 -9.86 -0.57 -5.02
N GLY A 96 -9.31 0.65 -5.05
CA GLY A 96 -9.90 1.76 -4.31
C GLY A 96 -11.23 2.23 -4.92
N THR A 97 -12.19 2.53 -4.05
CA THR A 97 -13.55 2.99 -4.38
C THR A 97 -13.63 4.17 -5.35
N ARG A 98 -12.62 5.06 -5.36
CA ARG A 98 -12.51 6.23 -6.23
C ARG A 98 -12.50 5.91 -7.72
N VAL A 99 -12.03 4.72 -8.13
CA VAL A 99 -11.89 4.34 -9.54
C VAL A 99 -13.23 4.32 -10.27
N PHE A 100 -14.28 3.98 -9.53
CA PHE A 100 -15.61 3.68 -10.07
C PHE A 100 -16.29 4.89 -10.72
N ASP A 101 -15.93 6.11 -10.34
CA ASP A 101 -16.52 7.32 -10.94
C ASP A 101 -16.21 7.45 -12.45
N THR A 102 -15.02 6.99 -12.87
CA THR A 102 -14.58 6.94 -14.26
C THR A 102 -15.12 5.73 -15.02
N LEU A 103 -15.70 4.77 -14.30
CA LEU A 103 -16.37 3.58 -14.85
C LEU A 103 -17.89 3.73 -14.92
N GLY A 104 -18.41 4.95 -14.74
CA GLY A 104 -19.84 5.23 -14.84
C GLY A 104 -20.65 4.88 -13.58
N VAL A 105 -19.98 4.51 -12.49
CA VAL A 105 -20.62 4.19 -11.20
C VAL A 105 -20.58 5.41 -10.29
N THR A 106 -21.74 5.87 -9.83
CA THR A 106 -21.85 7.05 -8.97
C THR A 106 -22.03 6.72 -7.49
N SER A 107 -22.48 5.50 -7.17
CA SER A 107 -22.91 5.11 -5.82
C SER A 107 -21.81 5.24 -4.75
N LEU A 108 -20.54 5.12 -5.13
CA LEU A 108 -19.39 5.20 -4.22
C LEU A 108 -18.83 6.63 -4.03
N ARG A 109 -19.31 7.63 -4.78
CA ARG A 109 -18.74 8.98 -4.80
C ARG A 109 -18.79 9.71 -3.45
N ALA A 110 -19.71 9.33 -2.57
CA ALA A 110 -19.77 9.93 -1.23
C ALA A 110 -18.55 9.59 -0.36
N LEU A 111 -17.89 8.44 -0.60
CA LEU A 111 -16.69 8.03 0.13
C LEU A 111 -15.44 8.84 -0.23
N THR A 112 -15.44 9.45 -1.42
CA THR A 112 -14.34 10.31 -1.91
C THR A 112 -14.61 11.80 -1.69
N ALA A 113 -15.67 12.14 -0.94
CA ALA A 113 -16.00 13.52 -0.63
C ALA A 113 -14.89 14.18 0.20
N PRO A 114 -14.33 15.32 -0.26
CA PRO A 114 -13.13 15.85 0.32
C PRO A 114 -13.35 16.41 1.73
N LEU A 115 -12.44 16.10 2.65
CA LEU A 115 -12.45 16.52 4.06
C LEU A 115 -13.66 16.00 4.87
N LEU A 116 -14.39 15.00 4.35
CA LEU A 116 -15.57 14.45 5.03
C LEU A 116 -15.19 13.36 6.02
N VAL A 117 -14.74 12.20 5.54
CA VAL A 117 -14.28 11.11 6.38
C VAL A 117 -12.80 11.35 6.69
N ASP A 118 -12.54 11.95 7.85
CA ASP A 118 -11.24 12.51 8.23
C ASP A 118 -10.63 11.86 9.48
N SER A 119 -11.15 10.72 9.91
CA SER A 119 -10.65 9.98 11.07
C SER A 119 -11.00 8.50 11.00
N TYR A 120 -10.16 7.64 11.59
CA TYR A 120 -10.41 6.19 11.64
C TYR A 120 -11.72 5.83 12.37
N PRO A 121 -12.09 6.46 13.51
CA PRO A 121 -13.38 6.22 14.12
C PRO A 121 -14.58 6.53 13.21
N LEU A 122 -14.50 7.59 12.39
CA LEU A 122 -15.58 7.91 11.45
C LEU A 122 -15.60 6.94 10.28
N GLN A 123 -14.43 6.60 9.76
CA GLN A 123 -14.30 5.60 8.70
C GLN A 123 -14.87 4.25 9.13
N GLN A 124 -14.57 3.80 10.35
CA GLN A 124 -15.14 2.59 10.94
C GLN A 124 -16.66 2.69 11.04
N ALA A 125 -17.19 3.81 11.57
CA ALA A 125 -18.63 4.01 11.66
C ALA A 125 -19.35 3.99 10.30
N VAL A 126 -18.67 4.45 9.22
CA VAL A 126 -19.19 4.36 7.85
C VAL A 126 -19.17 2.91 7.37
N VAL A 127 -18.06 2.19 7.55
CA VAL A 127 -17.90 0.78 7.13
C VAL A 127 -18.88 -0.15 7.86
N ASP A 128 -19.14 0.09 9.15
CA ASP A 128 -20.07 -0.71 9.97
C ASP A 128 -21.55 -0.40 9.72
N SER A 129 -21.85 0.67 8.99
CA SER A 129 -23.22 1.07 8.67
C SER A 129 -23.82 0.24 7.54
N ASP A 130 -25.08 0.51 7.20
CA ASP A 130 -25.74 -0.06 6.02
C ASP A 130 -25.33 0.62 4.70
N LEU A 131 -24.58 1.73 4.76
CA LEU A 131 -24.18 2.51 3.59
C LEU A 131 -23.35 1.70 2.59
N PRO A 132 -22.27 0.97 2.98
CA PRO A 132 -21.48 0.21 2.02
C PRO A 132 -22.32 -0.77 1.22
N GLY A 133 -23.25 -1.49 1.86
CA GLY A 133 -24.16 -2.41 1.17
C GLY A 133 -24.98 -1.70 0.08
N GLN A 134 -25.62 -0.59 0.44
CA GLN A 134 -26.40 0.23 -0.51
C GLN A 134 -25.54 0.81 -1.65
N MET A 135 -24.27 1.12 -1.38
CA MET A 135 -23.35 1.61 -2.40
C MET A 135 -22.89 0.50 -3.35
N LEU A 136 -22.63 -0.71 -2.83
CA LEU A 136 -22.20 -1.86 -3.63
C LEU A 136 -23.30 -2.38 -4.57
N ASP A 137 -24.57 -2.18 -4.23
CA ASP A 137 -25.71 -2.46 -5.12
C ASP A 137 -25.65 -1.64 -6.43
N GLY A 138 -24.95 -0.49 -6.41
CA GLY A 138 -24.77 0.36 -7.59
C GLY A 138 -23.63 -0.04 -8.53
N LEU A 139 -22.97 -1.20 -8.31
CA LEU A 139 -21.83 -1.65 -9.13
C LEU A 139 -22.21 -2.34 -10.45
N GLU A 140 -23.51 -2.58 -10.70
CA GLU A 140 -23.99 -3.22 -11.93
C GLU A 140 -23.38 -2.64 -13.23
N PRO A 141 -23.27 -1.30 -13.42
CA PRO A 141 -22.67 -0.73 -14.64
C PRO A 141 -21.21 -1.10 -14.86
N ALA A 142 -20.48 -1.47 -13.81
CA ALA A 142 -19.09 -1.93 -13.90
C ALA A 142 -18.97 -3.45 -14.16
N GLY A 143 -20.09 -4.18 -14.24
CA GLY A 143 -20.11 -5.62 -14.55
C GLY A 143 -19.54 -6.52 -13.44
N VAL A 144 -19.48 -6.03 -12.20
CA VAL A 144 -18.88 -6.73 -11.05
C VAL A 144 -19.84 -6.78 -9.86
N THR A 145 -19.69 -7.78 -9.00
CA THR A 145 -20.38 -7.84 -7.71
C THR A 145 -19.43 -7.38 -6.60
N GLY A 146 -19.89 -6.45 -5.77
CA GLY A 146 -19.19 -6.03 -4.55
C GLY A 146 -19.42 -7.02 -3.40
N LEU A 147 -18.34 -7.42 -2.72
CA LEU A 147 -18.39 -8.26 -1.52
C LEU A 147 -18.36 -7.44 -0.23
N ALA A 148 -17.52 -6.41 -0.19
CA ALA A 148 -17.37 -5.51 0.94
C ALA A 148 -16.65 -4.22 0.54
N VAL A 149 -16.88 -3.15 1.30
CA VAL A 149 -15.97 -2.00 1.36
C VAL A 149 -15.12 -2.15 2.63
N LEU A 150 -13.81 -2.06 2.48
CA LEU A 150 -12.84 -2.12 3.56
C LEU A 150 -12.30 -0.71 3.84
N ALA A 151 -12.06 -0.40 5.10
CA ALA A 151 -11.25 0.74 5.49
C ALA A 151 -9.77 0.50 5.12
N GLY A 152 -9.14 1.55 4.63
CA GLY A 152 -7.68 1.69 4.47
C GLY A 152 -7.18 2.95 5.17
N GLY A 153 -5.92 3.31 4.96
CA GLY A 153 -5.31 4.49 5.60
C GLY A 153 -5.98 5.82 5.23
N LEU A 154 -5.77 6.85 6.04
CA LEU A 154 -6.26 8.21 5.77
C LEU A 154 -5.29 8.97 4.86
N ARG A 155 -5.79 9.47 3.71
CA ARG A 155 -4.95 10.07 2.68
C ARG A 155 -4.76 11.58 2.92
N ARG A 156 -3.51 12.00 2.93
CA ARG A 156 -3.08 13.36 3.29
C ARG A 156 -2.24 13.98 2.18
N PRO A 157 -2.27 15.32 2.04
CA PRO A 157 -1.37 16.02 1.14
C PRO A 157 0.09 15.89 1.59
N ILE A 158 0.95 15.54 0.64
CA ILE A 158 2.39 15.39 0.79
C ILE A 158 3.06 16.25 -0.29
N ALA A 159 4.12 16.97 0.05
CA ALA A 159 4.73 17.97 -0.84
C ALA A 159 6.25 18.02 -0.72
N VAL A 160 6.88 18.48 -1.80
CA VAL A 160 8.35 18.55 -1.92
C VAL A 160 8.93 19.74 -1.16
N LYS A 161 8.36 20.94 -1.34
CA LYS A 161 8.97 22.21 -0.88
C LYS A 161 8.39 22.78 0.40
N ALA A 162 7.09 22.61 0.63
CA ALA A 162 6.38 23.20 1.76
C ALA A 162 5.05 22.46 1.98
N PRO A 163 4.56 22.37 3.23
CA PRO A 163 3.31 21.68 3.54
C PRO A 163 2.10 22.39 2.92
N LEU A 164 1.07 21.62 2.57
CA LEU A 164 -0.16 22.11 1.93
C LEU A 164 -1.25 22.30 3.00
N LEU A 165 -1.19 23.41 3.74
CA LEU A 165 -2.00 23.62 4.94
C LEU A 165 -3.30 24.40 4.66
N GLY A 166 -3.29 25.30 3.67
CA GLY A 166 -4.48 26.07 3.24
C GLY A 166 -4.47 26.37 1.75
N PRO A 167 -5.55 26.89 1.15
CA PRO A 167 -5.69 27.04 -0.31
C PRO A 167 -4.55 27.79 -1.01
N ALA A 168 -3.95 28.79 -0.35
CA ALA A 168 -2.80 29.52 -0.90
C ALA A 168 -1.59 28.60 -1.16
N ASP A 169 -1.42 27.55 -0.36
CA ASP A 169 -0.34 26.58 -0.52
C ASP A 169 -0.55 25.68 -1.73
N TRP A 170 -1.79 25.52 -2.21
CA TRP A 170 -2.12 24.68 -3.38
C TRP A 170 -2.00 25.43 -4.71
N SER A 171 -2.16 26.75 -4.67
CA SER A 171 -2.23 27.60 -5.86
C SER A 171 -1.04 27.41 -6.80
N GLY A 172 -1.33 27.04 -8.06
CA GLY A 172 -0.32 26.91 -9.11
C GLY A 172 0.59 25.68 -8.98
N ARG A 173 0.29 24.76 -8.06
CA ARG A 173 1.02 23.49 -7.92
C ARG A 173 0.39 22.40 -8.76
N THR A 174 1.23 21.51 -9.28
CA THR A 174 0.79 20.23 -9.85
C THR A 174 0.80 19.18 -8.74
N ILE A 175 -0.34 18.55 -8.46
CA ILE A 175 -0.47 17.53 -7.41
C ILE A 175 -0.93 16.21 -8.03
N GLN A 176 -0.16 15.16 -7.80
CA GLN A 176 -0.52 13.83 -8.25
C GLN A 176 -1.62 13.23 -7.36
N THR A 177 -2.62 12.63 -8.00
CA THR A 177 -3.68 11.83 -7.36
C THR A 177 -4.05 10.67 -8.28
N PHE A 178 -4.98 9.81 -7.89
CA PHE A 178 -5.38 8.72 -8.78
C PHE A 178 -6.34 9.20 -9.87
N ARG A 179 -6.50 8.37 -10.91
CA ARG A 179 -7.48 8.57 -11.98
C ARG A 179 -8.91 8.48 -11.44
N SER A 180 -9.40 9.59 -10.90
CA SER A 180 -10.75 9.80 -10.37
C SER A 180 -11.21 11.22 -10.71
N ALA A 181 -12.45 11.34 -11.18
CA ALA A 181 -13.07 12.63 -11.47
C ALA A 181 -13.29 13.46 -10.18
N GLY A 182 -13.72 12.82 -9.09
CA GLY A 182 -13.95 13.47 -7.79
C GLY A 182 -12.67 13.99 -7.14
N GLN A 183 -11.61 13.18 -7.14
CA GLN A 183 -10.31 13.61 -6.60
C GLN A 183 -9.72 14.73 -7.44
N SER A 184 -9.72 14.59 -8.77
CA SER A 184 -9.25 15.65 -9.68
C SER A 184 -10.04 16.95 -9.53
N ALA A 185 -11.36 16.88 -9.30
CA ALA A 185 -12.19 18.05 -9.03
C ALA A 185 -11.82 18.73 -7.71
N THR A 186 -11.50 17.94 -6.67
CA THR A 186 -11.03 18.47 -5.40
C THR A 186 -9.72 19.22 -5.54
N ILE A 187 -8.71 18.61 -6.17
CA ILE A 187 -7.40 19.24 -6.37
C ILE A 187 -7.55 20.57 -7.12
N ARG A 188 -8.40 20.61 -8.17
CA ARG A 188 -8.75 21.85 -8.89
C ARG A 188 -9.44 22.88 -8.00
N ALA A 189 -10.40 22.46 -7.18
CA ALA A 189 -11.11 23.34 -6.25
C ALA A 189 -10.19 23.96 -5.19
N LEU A 190 -9.11 23.25 -4.83
CA LEU A 190 -8.06 23.76 -3.95
C LEU A 190 -7.10 24.75 -4.64
N GLY A 191 -7.14 24.88 -5.97
CA GLY A 191 -6.32 25.80 -6.76
C GLY A 191 -5.08 25.16 -7.41
N ALA A 192 -4.98 23.83 -7.37
CA ALA A 192 -3.89 23.06 -7.97
C ALA A 192 -4.32 22.38 -9.27
N THR A 193 -3.32 21.95 -10.06
CA THR A 193 -3.51 21.12 -11.26
C THR A 193 -3.36 19.65 -10.88
N PRO A 194 -4.39 18.80 -11.05
CA PRO A 194 -4.25 17.37 -10.85
C PRO A 194 -3.46 16.71 -11.98
N THR A 195 -2.69 15.69 -11.64
CA THR A 195 -2.12 14.72 -12.58
C THR A 195 -2.38 13.31 -12.07
N ASP A 196 -2.62 12.35 -12.96
CA ASP A 196 -2.84 10.93 -12.66
C ASP A 196 -1.63 10.06 -13.01
N ALA A 197 -0.44 10.68 -13.07
CA ALA A 197 0.83 10.01 -13.27
C ALA A 197 0.96 8.77 -12.38
N GLY A 198 1.44 7.67 -12.99
CA GLY A 198 1.74 6.43 -12.27
C GLY A 198 2.91 6.63 -11.30
N PRO A 199 3.23 5.65 -10.44
CA PRO A 199 4.28 5.80 -9.43
C PRO A 199 5.66 6.20 -9.99
N GLN A 200 6.06 5.65 -11.14
CA GLN A 200 7.34 5.98 -11.78
C GLN A 200 7.35 7.43 -12.30
N ASP A 201 6.38 7.80 -13.14
CA ASP A 201 6.22 9.17 -13.66
C ASP A 201 6.03 10.21 -12.55
N ARG A 202 5.34 9.84 -11.46
CA ARG A 202 5.19 10.69 -10.28
C ARG A 202 6.56 11.04 -9.71
N ASP A 203 7.40 10.05 -9.51
CA ASP A 203 8.68 10.22 -8.84
C ASP A 203 9.66 10.99 -9.72
N GLU A 204 9.68 10.74 -11.03
CA GLU A 204 10.41 11.57 -12.02
C GLU A 204 9.89 13.02 -12.07
N GLY A 205 8.57 13.20 -11.95
CA GLY A 205 7.95 14.52 -11.90
C GLY A 205 8.28 15.28 -10.61
N LEU A 206 8.34 14.61 -9.45
CA LEU A 206 8.73 15.21 -8.17
C LEU A 206 10.20 15.67 -8.22
N ALA A 207 11.04 14.82 -8.79
CA ALA A 207 12.46 15.04 -9.02
C ALA A 207 12.75 16.27 -9.90
N SER A 208 12.14 16.30 -11.08
CA SER A 208 12.28 17.41 -12.04
C SER A 208 11.59 18.70 -11.59
N GLY A 209 10.71 18.61 -10.59
CA GLY A 209 9.89 19.73 -10.10
C GLY A 209 8.65 20.02 -10.95
N GLU A 210 8.31 19.15 -11.90
CA GLU A 210 7.04 19.21 -12.66
C GLU A 210 5.84 18.88 -11.78
N ILE A 211 6.01 17.93 -10.85
CA ILE A 211 5.04 17.56 -9.82
C ILE A 211 5.52 18.11 -8.49
N HIS A 212 4.63 18.77 -7.75
CA HIS A 212 4.96 19.53 -6.55
C HIS A 212 4.58 18.80 -5.26
N GLY A 213 3.82 17.72 -5.39
CA GLY A 213 3.30 16.91 -4.30
C GLY A 213 2.33 15.86 -4.81
N PHE A 214 1.83 15.06 -3.89
CA PHE A 214 0.86 14.01 -4.12
C PHE A 214 0.00 13.85 -2.86
N GLU A 215 -0.92 12.89 -2.87
CA GLU A 215 -1.65 12.48 -1.68
C GLU A 215 -1.40 11.01 -1.39
N ASN A 216 -1.24 10.63 -0.12
CA ASN A 216 -1.08 9.24 0.31
C ASN A 216 -1.41 9.04 1.80
N ASN A 217 -1.57 7.79 2.22
CA ASN A 217 -1.61 7.44 3.65
C ASN A 217 -0.18 7.28 4.20
N LEU A 218 -0.02 7.37 5.54
CA LEU A 218 1.31 7.40 6.17
C LEU A 218 2.04 6.06 6.11
N LEU A 219 1.31 4.94 6.17
CA LEU A 219 1.88 3.59 6.07
C LEU A 219 2.55 3.39 4.70
N ILE A 220 1.81 3.63 3.62
CA ILE A 220 2.30 3.45 2.25
C ILE A 220 3.38 4.48 1.91
N TYR A 221 3.23 5.71 2.40
CA TYR A 221 4.24 6.76 2.28
C TYR A 221 5.58 6.35 2.90
N GLY A 222 5.55 5.83 4.12
CA GLY A 222 6.74 5.35 4.84
C GLY A 222 7.34 4.10 4.21
N LYS A 223 6.51 3.10 3.91
CA LYS A 223 6.93 1.85 3.25
C LYS A 223 7.69 2.13 1.96
N ASN A 224 7.18 3.01 1.12
CA ASN A 224 7.80 3.34 -0.16
C ASN A 224 8.95 4.35 -0.07
N GLY A 225 9.37 4.76 1.13
CA GLY A 225 10.48 5.69 1.32
C GLY A 225 10.24 7.10 0.74
N LEU A 226 8.98 7.48 0.52
CA LEU A 226 8.65 8.70 -0.24
C LEU A 226 9.01 9.99 0.50
N GLN A 227 9.27 9.90 1.80
CA GLN A 227 9.80 11.01 2.60
C GLN A 227 11.15 11.54 2.12
N ALA A 228 11.90 10.74 1.36
CA ALA A 228 13.16 11.17 0.74
C ALA A 228 12.95 12.22 -0.36
N VAL A 229 11.88 12.08 -1.15
CA VAL A 229 11.60 12.95 -2.32
C VAL A 229 10.54 14.01 -2.02
N ALA A 230 9.66 13.78 -1.05
CA ALA A 230 8.59 14.69 -0.69
C ALA A 230 8.40 14.73 0.83
N PRO A 231 9.23 15.49 1.57
CA PRO A 231 9.30 15.38 3.02
C PRO A 231 8.11 16.02 3.76
N HIS A 232 7.36 16.94 3.15
CA HIS A 232 6.38 17.74 3.90
C HIS A 232 4.99 17.11 3.90
N VAL A 233 4.45 16.82 5.08
CA VAL A 233 3.13 16.20 5.24
C VAL A 233 2.19 17.15 5.99
N ALA A 234 0.99 17.37 5.45
CA ALA A 234 -0.07 18.10 6.15
C ALA A 234 -0.85 17.12 7.07
N ALA A 235 -0.47 17.07 8.34
CA ALA A 235 -0.82 15.98 9.26
C ALA A 235 -2.32 15.88 9.58
N ASN A 236 -2.99 17.03 9.78
CA ASN A 236 -4.42 17.11 10.11
C ASN A 236 -5.31 17.49 8.93
N VAL A 237 -4.75 17.54 7.72
CA VAL A 237 -5.52 17.71 6.48
C VAL A 237 -5.73 16.32 5.89
N VAL A 238 -6.84 15.68 6.27
CA VAL A 238 -7.23 14.39 5.66
C VAL A 238 -8.17 14.69 4.51
N LEU A 239 -7.73 14.40 3.28
CA LEU A 239 -8.52 14.63 2.07
C LEU A 239 -9.68 13.64 1.99
N TRP A 240 -9.42 12.36 2.21
CA TRP A 240 -10.39 11.26 2.14
C TRP A 240 -9.78 9.96 2.71
N PRO A 241 -10.61 8.96 3.04
CA PRO A 241 -10.14 7.63 3.40
C PRO A 241 -9.74 6.83 2.16
N GLU A 242 -8.81 5.89 2.31
CA GLU A 242 -8.49 4.89 1.30
C GLU A 242 -9.46 3.71 1.40
N THR A 243 -10.74 3.93 1.07
CA THR A 243 -11.71 2.84 1.06
C THR A 243 -11.51 1.95 -0.17
N THR A 244 -11.38 0.65 0.08
CA THR A 244 -11.14 -0.40 -0.93
C THR A 244 -12.37 -1.27 -1.12
N VAL A 245 -12.68 -1.67 -2.36
CA VAL A 245 -13.76 -2.62 -2.64
C VAL A 245 -13.19 -3.99 -2.91
N LEU A 246 -13.73 -5.02 -2.25
CA LEU A 246 -13.55 -6.41 -2.65
C LEU A 246 -14.56 -6.77 -3.74
N LEU A 247 -14.10 -7.22 -4.89
CA LEU A 247 -14.90 -7.52 -6.07
C LEU A 247 -14.86 -9.01 -6.40
N VAL A 248 -15.95 -9.49 -7.00
CA VAL A 248 -16.03 -10.82 -7.60
C VAL A 248 -16.76 -10.76 -8.94
N ASN A 249 -16.29 -11.55 -9.90
CA ASN A 249 -17.00 -11.76 -11.16
C ASN A 249 -18.38 -12.40 -10.87
N PRO A 250 -19.50 -11.86 -11.40
CA PRO A 250 -20.84 -12.38 -11.10
C PRO A 250 -21.04 -13.85 -11.49
N ASP A 251 -20.54 -14.27 -12.64
CA ASP A 251 -20.68 -15.66 -13.13
C ASP A 251 -19.84 -16.62 -12.28
N ARG A 252 -18.64 -16.19 -11.87
CA ARG A 252 -17.79 -16.97 -10.97
C ARG A 252 -18.45 -17.13 -9.60
N LEU A 253 -19.06 -16.07 -9.06
CA LEU A 253 -19.80 -16.14 -7.81
C LEU A 253 -21.00 -17.10 -7.92
N ALA A 254 -21.76 -17.04 -9.02
CA ALA A 254 -22.90 -17.92 -9.27
C ALA A 254 -22.48 -19.40 -9.44
N GLY A 255 -21.28 -19.64 -9.98
CA GLY A 255 -20.70 -20.98 -10.13
C GLY A 255 -20.20 -21.61 -8.82
N LEU A 256 -20.05 -20.83 -7.74
CA LEU A 256 -19.69 -21.36 -6.43
C LEU A 256 -20.89 -22.05 -5.76
N SER A 257 -20.62 -23.10 -4.99
CA SER A 257 -21.64 -23.72 -4.14
C SER A 257 -22.17 -22.74 -3.09
N ALA A 258 -23.38 -22.96 -2.58
CA ALA A 258 -23.95 -22.11 -1.54
C ALA A 258 -23.04 -21.99 -0.30
N GLU A 259 -22.32 -23.06 0.03
CA GLU A 259 -21.35 -23.07 1.13
C GLU A 259 -20.09 -22.25 0.82
N GLN A 260 -19.55 -22.35 -0.40
CA GLN A 260 -18.41 -21.53 -0.84
C GLN A 260 -18.77 -20.05 -0.90
N GLN A 261 -19.96 -19.71 -1.40
CA GLN A 261 -20.46 -18.33 -1.39
C GLN A 261 -20.60 -17.81 0.04
N ARG A 262 -21.10 -18.64 0.96
CA ARG A 262 -21.22 -18.27 2.38
C ARG A 262 -19.84 -17.98 2.99
N TRP A 263 -18.85 -18.85 2.83
CA TRP A 263 -17.50 -18.61 3.34
C TRP A 263 -16.88 -17.33 2.79
N LEU A 264 -17.03 -17.08 1.49
CA LEU A 264 -16.51 -15.89 0.83
C LEU A 264 -17.15 -14.61 1.39
N ARG A 265 -18.48 -14.58 1.53
CA ARG A 265 -19.22 -13.42 2.06
C ARG A 265 -18.96 -13.18 3.54
N GLU A 266 -18.90 -14.25 4.35
CA GLU A 266 -18.57 -14.13 5.77
C GLU A 266 -17.13 -13.63 5.98
N ALA A 267 -16.17 -14.10 5.18
CA ALA A 267 -14.80 -13.60 5.22
C ALA A 267 -14.72 -12.11 4.85
N ALA A 268 -15.47 -11.69 3.81
CA ALA A 268 -15.51 -10.29 3.39
C ALA A 268 -16.15 -9.39 4.47
N ALA A 269 -17.24 -9.83 5.09
CA ALA A 269 -17.92 -9.10 6.15
C ALA A 269 -17.05 -8.96 7.42
N ASP A 270 -16.35 -10.02 7.83
CA ASP A 270 -15.43 -10.00 8.97
C ASP A 270 -14.19 -9.13 8.68
N ALA A 271 -13.70 -9.12 7.43
CA ALA A 271 -12.63 -8.21 7.02
C ALA A 271 -13.08 -6.74 7.08
N ALA A 272 -14.30 -6.42 6.63
CA ALA A 272 -14.85 -5.07 6.71
C ALA A 272 -14.95 -4.60 8.17
N ALA A 273 -15.55 -5.42 9.04
CA ALA A 273 -15.76 -5.09 10.45
C ALA A 273 -14.44 -4.81 11.20
N ARG A 274 -13.33 -5.43 10.80
CA ARG A 274 -12.00 -5.24 11.43
C ARG A 274 -11.11 -4.25 10.71
N SER A 275 -11.53 -3.77 9.55
CA SER A 275 -10.63 -3.10 8.62
C SER A 275 -9.98 -1.85 9.21
N SER A 276 -10.70 -1.00 9.96
CA SER A 276 -10.08 0.22 10.52
C SER A 276 -9.04 -0.09 11.59
N ASP A 277 -9.31 -1.07 12.47
CA ASP A 277 -8.34 -1.49 13.51
C ASP A 277 -7.05 -2.05 12.89
N LEU A 278 -7.14 -2.66 11.71
CA LEU A 278 -6.00 -3.22 10.99
C LEU A 278 -5.15 -2.14 10.29
N VAL A 279 -5.67 -0.93 10.12
CA VAL A 279 -5.02 0.14 9.31
C VAL A 279 -4.80 1.45 10.08
N ASP A 280 -5.33 1.61 11.29
CA ASP A 280 -4.99 2.70 12.22
C ASP A 280 -3.60 2.50 12.82
N LEU A 281 -2.59 2.56 11.94
CA LEU A 281 -1.17 2.39 12.25
C LEU A 281 -0.42 3.73 12.16
N ASP A 282 -1.14 4.83 11.97
CA ASP A 282 -0.52 6.15 11.75
C ASP A 282 0.41 6.51 12.90
N GLY A 283 -0.03 6.30 14.16
CA GLY A 283 0.79 6.56 15.34
C GLY A 283 2.07 5.73 15.42
N ASP A 284 2.00 4.49 14.93
CA ASP A 284 3.12 3.54 14.99
C ASP A 284 4.20 3.88 13.96
N VAL A 285 3.81 4.33 12.76
CA VAL A 285 4.75 4.64 11.67
C VAL A 285 5.35 6.04 11.77
N LEU A 286 4.80 6.93 12.61
CA LEU A 286 5.22 8.34 12.71
C LEU A 286 6.72 8.50 13.00
N THR A 287 7.24 7.72 13.96
CA THR A 287 8.65 7.82 14.35
C THR A 287 9.56 7.45 13.17
N ASP A 288 9.20 6.41 12.43
CA ASP A 288 10.02 5.85 11.36
C ASP A 288 10.05 6.75 10.14
N ILE A 289 8.88 7.23 9.69
CA ILE A 289 8.83 8.19 8.58
C ILE A 289 9.57 9.49 8.93
N CYS A 290 9.54 9.88 10.21
CA CYS A 290 10.21 11.06 10.71
C CYS A 290 11.73 10.95 10.63
N GLN A 291 12.24 9.82 11.13
CA GLN A 291 13.66 9.48 11.07
C GLN A 291 14.10 9.36 9.61
N GLY A 292 13.22 8.92 8.72
CA GLY A 292 13.42 8.88 7.26
C GLY A 292 13.44 10.26 6.58
N GLY A 293 12.98 11.32 7.23
CA GLY A 293 13.04 12.70 6.70
C GLY A 293 11.70 13.44 6.72
N ALA A 294 10.58 12.75 6.97
CA ALA A 294 9.27 13.38 6.94
C ALA A 294 9.15 14.51 7.97
N ARG A 295 8.54 15.63 7.58
CA ARG A 295 8.23 16.77 8.45
C ARG A 295 6.74 17.06 8.40
N LEU A 296 6.11 16.86 9.55
CA LEU A 296 4.68 16.98 9.71
C LEU A 296 4.32 18.40 10.18
N ALA A 297 3.32 18.98 9.53
CA ALA A 297 2.79 20.28 9.88
C ALA A 297 1.26 20.22 10.03
N THR A 298 0.75 21.00 10.98
CA THR A 298 -0.67 21.03 11.34
C THR A 298 -1.28 22.34 10.83
N ALA A 299 -2.32 22.24 10.00
CA ALA A 299 -3.13 23.36 9.58
C ALA A 299 -3.91 23.93 10.78
N SER A 300 -3.94 25.25 10.89
CA SER A 300 -4.77 25.96 11.86
C SER A 300 -6.27 25.76 11.56
N PRO A 301 -7.16 26.00 12.54
CA PRO A 301 -8.61 25.95 12.31
C PRO A 301 -9.06 26.84 11.14
N ALA A 302 -8.52 28.05 11.03
CA ALA A 302 -8.83 28.97 9.92
C ALA A 302 -8.39 28.43 8.56
N GLN A 303 -7.24 27.76 8.49
CA GLN A 303 -6.77 27.10 7.27
C GLN A 303 -7.67 25.92 6.89
N LEU A 304 -8.06 25.07 7.86
CA LEU A 304 -9.01 23.99 7.62
C LEU A 304 -10.37 24.51 7.12
N ASP A 305 -10.89 25.59 7.69
CA ASP A 305 -12.13 26.22 7.26
C ASP A 305 -12.02 26.84 5.86
N ALA A 306 -10.85 27.40 5.52
CA ALA A 306 -10.57 27.87 4.18
C ALA A 306 -10.53 26.72 3.16
N LEU A 307 -9.92 25.58 3.49
CA LEU A 307 -9.93 24.37 2.65
C LEU A 307 -11.36 23.85 2.45
N ARG A 308 -12.16 23.75 3.53
CA ARG A 308 -13.58 23.36 3.46
C ARG A 308 -14.38 24.29 2.56
N THR A 309 -14.11 25.59 2.64
CA THR A 309 -14.76 26.60 1.79
C THR A 309 -14.37 26.41 0.32
N ALA A 310 -13.09 26.17 0.04
CA ALA A 310 -12.58 25.98 -1.31
C ALA A 310 -13.21 24.77 -2.01
N VAL A 311 -13.44 23.66 -1.29
CA VAL A 311 -14.02 22.43 -1.87
C VAL A 311 -15.56 22.42 -1.95
N ARG A 312 -16.26 23.48 -1.51
CA ARG A 312 -17.74 23.56 -1.60
C ARG A 312 -18.32 23.31 -3.00
N PRO A 313 -17.68 23.74 -4.12
CA PRO A 313 -18.17 23.39 -5.45
C PRO A 313 -18.21 21.88 -5.71
N VAL A 314 -17.29 21.10 -5.13
CA VAL A 314 -17.28 19.63 -5.25
C VAL A 314 -18.52 19.03 -4.57
N TYR A 315 -18.85 19.48 -3.36
CA TYR A 315 -20.08 19.04 -2.67
C TYR A 315 -21.35 19.46 -3.43
N THR A 316 -21.33 20.63 -4.07
CA THR A 316 -22.46 21.09 -4.89
C THR A 316 -22.69 20.13 -6.06
N GLU A 317 -21.61 19.68 -6.71
CA GLU A 317 -21.69 18.67 -7.78
C GLU A 317 -22.15 17.31 -7.26
N LEU A 318 -21.53 16.81 -6.19
CA LEU A 318 -21.88 15.50 -5.60
C LEU A 318 -23.36 15.43 -5.20
N ARG A 319 -23.91 16.52 -4.64
CA ARG A 319 -25.33 16.58 -4.21
C ARG A 319 -26.33 16.70 -5.36
N ARG A 320 -25.89 16.82 -6.62
CA ARG A 320 -26.79 16.75 -7.80
C ARG A 320 -27.32 15.35 -8.03
N ASP A 321 -26.58 14.32 -7.60
CA ASP A 321 -27.03 12.94 -7.62
C ASP A 321 -27.79 12.61 -6.31
N PRO A 322 -29.09 12.31 -6.34
CA PRO A 322 -29.88 12.13 -5.11
C PRO A 322 -29.39 11.00 -4.20
N PRO A 323 -29.01 9.80 -4.70
CA PRO A 323 -28.40 8.77 -3.86
C PRO A 323 -27.12 9.27 -3.17
N THR A 324 -26.20 9.88 -3.93
CA THR A 324 -24.96 10.45 -3.36
C THR A 324 -25.26 11.51 -2.30
N ALA A 325 -26.24 12.39 -2.52
CA ALA A 325 -26.65 13.40 -1.55
C ALA A 325 -27.13 12.76 -0.23
N ALA A 326 -27.96 11.72 -0.31
CA ALA A 326 -28.45 11.01 0.86
C ALA A 326 -27.31 10.31 1.64
N TYR A 327 -26.34 9.72 0.92
CA TYR A 327 -25.15 9.13 1.55
C TYR A 327 -24.28 10.17 2.24
N LEU A 328 -24.05 11.34 1.61
CA LEU A 328 -23.33 12.45 2.24
C LEU A 328 -23.99 12.89 3.55
N GLU A 329 -25.31 13.08 3.55
CA GLU A 329 -26.06 13.46 4.75
C GLU A 329 -25.92 12.43 5.87
N ARG A 330 -25.93 11.15 5.54
CA ARG A 330 -25.76 10.05 6.51
C ARG A 330 -24.33 10.04 7.08
N ILE A 331 -23.31 10.21 6.24
CA ILE A 331 -21.91 10.31 6.70
C ILE A 331 -21.71 11.55 7.59
N GLU A 332 -22.32 12.69 7.25
CA GLU A 332 -22.30 13.89 8.08
C GLU A 332 -22.99 13.68 9.44
N GLN A 333 -24.05 12.85 9.49
CA GLN A 333 -24.70 12.45 10.75
C GLN A 333 -23.76 11.59 11.60
N LEU A 334 -23.12 10.59 11.00
CA LEU A 334 -22.12 9.75 11.68
C LEU A 334 -20.96 10.61 12.21
N LYS A 335 -20.46 11.56 11.40
CA LYS A 335 -19.40 12.49 11.79
C LYS A 335 -19.73 13.30 13.04
N ARG A 336 -20.99 13.72 13.22
CA ARG A 336 -21.44 14.42 14.43
C ARG A 336 -21.50 13.52 15.67
N ALA A 337 -21.66 12.22 15.48
CA ALA A 337 -21.72 11.23 16.56
C ALA A 337 -20.34 10.66 16.92
N THR A 338 -19.33 10.90 16.09
CA THR A 338 -17.98 10.37 16.28
C THR A 338 -17.01 11.44 16.77
N SER A 339 -16.11 11.05 17.68
CA SER A 339 -14.98 11.88 18.13
C SER A 339 -13.66 11.27 17.68
N ALA A 340 -12.71 12.11 17.26
CA ALA A 340 -11.37 11.70 16.90
C ALA A 340 -10.32 12.47 17.72
N SER A 341 -9.24 11.77 18.07
CA SER A 341 -8.07 12.39 18.69
C SER A 341 -7.11 12.91 17.62
N ALA A 342 -6.35 13.96 17.96
CA ALA A 342 -5.29 14.43 17.10
C ALA A 342 -4.16 13.39 17.00
N LEU A 343 -3.51 13.34 15.84
CA LEU A 343 -2.34 12.51 15.62
C LEU A 343 -1.20 12.95 16.58
N PRO A 344 -0.57 12.04 17.34
CA PRO A 344 0.45 12.38 18.32
C PRO A 344 1.81 12.62 17.64
N ILE A 345 1.95 13.73 16.93
CA ILE A 345 3.15 14.08 16.18
C ILE A 345 4.33 14.30 17.15
N PRO A 346 5.44 13.53 17.04
CA PRO A 346 6.62 13.75 17.85
C PRO A 346 7.21 15.15 17.60
N ALA A 347 7.69 15.84 18.65
CA ALA A 347 8.23 17.20 18.50
C ALA A 347 9.41 17.26 17.50
N ALA A 348 10.27 16.23 17.50
CA ALA A 348 11.38 16.07 16.54
C ALA A 348 10.93 15.91 15.09
N CYS A 349 9.63 15.68 14.87
CA CYS A 349 9.00 15.56 13.56
C CYS A 349 8.35 16.80 13.01
N THR A 350 8.39 17.87 13.78
CA THR A 350 7.91 19.18 13.37
C THR A 350 9.09 20.07 13.00
N GLY A 351 8.82 21.15 12.27
CA GLY A 351 9.83 22.13 11.90
C GLY A 351 10.47 21.88 10.52
N ALA A 352 11.60 22.54 10.28
CA ALA A 352 12.29 22.46 9.01
C ALA A 352 12.81 21.03 8.76
N HIS A 353 12.83 20.63 7.48
CA HIS A 353 13.62 19.46 7.09
C HIS A 353 15.07 19.74 7.48
N PRO A 354 15.74 18.86 8.24
CA PRO A 354 17.13 19.07 8.61
C PRO A 354 17.91 19.04 7.30
N GLN A 355 18.53 20.15 6.96
CA GLN A 355 19.65 20.13 6.05
C GLN A 355 20.78 19.47 6.82
N PRO A 356 21.41 18.40 6.31
CA PRO A 356 22.55 17.82 6.97
C PRO A 356 23.62 18.90 7.15
N THR A 357 24.00 19.20 8.38
CA THR A 357 25.22 19.95 8.63
C THR A 357 26.36 18.99 8.32
N ALA A 358 27.05 19.21 7.21
CA ALA A 358 28.30 18.52 6.90
C ALA A 358 29.24 18.66 8.10
N THR A 359 29.39 17.60 8.90
CA THR A 359 30.40 17.55 9.94
C THR A 359 31.76 17.43 9.27
N GLU A 360 32.66 18.37 9.54
CA GLU A 360 34.06 18.27 9.18
C GLU A 360 34.61 16.90 9.62
N GLY A 361 34.93 16.03 8.66
CA GLY A 361 35.53 14.73 8.92
C GLY A 361 35.25 13.64 7.88
N ASP A 362 34.17 13.73 7.11
CA ASP A 362 33.83 12.74 6.10
C ASP A 362 34.44 13.16 4.74
N GLY A 363 35.44 12.40 4.28
CA GLY A 363 36.24 12.74 3.09
C GLY A 363 35.44 12.82 1.78
N GLY A 364 36.06 13.43 0.76
CA GLY A 364 35.54 13.51 -0.62
C GLY A 364 34.41 14.53 -0.84
N ASP A 365 34.09 14.79 -2.11
CA ASP A 365 32.94 15.62 -2.50
C ASP A 365 31.64 14.81 -2.32
N LEU A 366 31.04 14.89 -1.14
CA LEU A 366 29.77 14.22 -0.81
C LEU A 366 28.63 14.61 -1.75
N THR A 367 28.68 15.84 -2.29
CA THR A 367 27.62 16.39 -3.14
C THR A 367 27.52 15.68 -4.48
N ALA A 368 28.61 15.06 -4.94
CA ALA A 368 28.64 14.30 -6.18
C ALA A 368 27.73 13.07 -6.17
N LEU A 369 27.40 12.55 -4.97
CA LEU A 369 26.44 11.45 -4.80
C LEU A 369 25.05 11.94 -4.43
N ASN A 370 24.84 13.21 -4.04
CA ASN A 370 23.53 13.66 -3.58
C ASN A 370 22.44 13.38 -4.61
N GLY A 371 21.30 12.89 -4.12
CA GLY A 371 20.17 12.50 -4.93
C GLY A 371 19.47 11.27 -4.38
N VAL A 372 18.30 11.01 -4.94
CA VAL A 372 17.56 9.78 -4.68
C VAL A 372 17.78 8.86 -5.87
N TYR A 373 18.15 7.62 -5.60
CA TYR A 373 18.45 6.62 -6.60
C TYR A 373 17.55 5.42 -6.37
N ARG A 374 16.92 4.95 -7.43
CA ARG A 374 16.01 3.82 -7.38
C ARG A 374 16.47 2.70 -8.29
N LEU A 375 16.25 1.49 -7.83
CA LEU A 375 16.47 0.28 -8.58
C LEU A 375 15.32 -0.68 -8.28
N GLU A 376 14.70 -1.25 -9.32
CA GLU A 376 13.59 -2.19 -9.18
C GLU A 376 14.05 -3.57 -9.61
N TRP A 377 13.82 -4.61 -8.82
CA TRP A 377 14.13 -5.99 -9.16
C TRP A 377 12.85 -6.81 -9.36
N THR A 378 12.73 -7.53 -10.47
CA THR A 378 11.74 -8.61 -10.58
C THR A 378 12.31 -9.93 -10.07
N VAL A 379 11.44 -10.85 -9.61
CA VAL A 379 11.86 -12.21 -9.22
C VAL A 379 12.65 -12.88 -10.34
N LYS A 380 12.19 -12.72 -11.59
CA LYS A 380 12.84 -13.31 -12.77
C LYS A 380 14.25 -12.76 -12.97
N GLU A 381 14.46 -11.46 -12.79
CA GLU A 381 15.77 -10.84 -12.92
C GLU A 381 16.73 -11.32 -11.82
N LEU A 382 16.26 -11.41 -10.58
CA LEU A 382 17.09 -11.88 -9.46
C LEU A 382 17.47 -13.35 -9.61
N VAL A 383 16.55 -14.20 -10.04
CA VAL A 383 16.85 -15.60 -10.38
C VAL A 383 17.86 -15.69 -11.52
N ALA A 384 17.70 -14.87 -12.56
CA ALA A 384 18.65 -14.81 -13.67
C ALA A 384 20.03 -14.29 -13.23
N ALA A 385 20.07 -13.42 -12.21
CA ALA A 385 21.28 -12.94 -11.57
C ALA A 385 21.90 -13.94 -10.57
N GLY A 386 21.29 -15.12 -10.39
CA GLY A 386 21.83 -16.23 -9.61
C GLY A 386 21.25 -16.40 -8.21
N GLN A 387 20.26 -15.61 -7.80
CA GLN A 387 19.56 -15.83 -6.53
C GLN A 387 18.64 -17.06 -6.59
N GLN A 388 18.45 -17.70 -5.44
CA GLN A 388 17.49 -18.80 -5.34
C GLN A 388 16.06 -18.28 -5.49
N GLN A 389 15.15 -19.12 -6.00
CA GLN A 389 13.76 -18.71 -6.29
C GLN A 389 13.04 -18.08 -5.09
N GLN A 390 13.24 -18.63 -3.88
CA GLN A 390 12.62 -18.11 -2.67
C GLN A 390 13.22 -16.76 -2.27
N GLU A 391 14.55 -16.67 -2.25
CA GLU A 391 15.29 -15.45 -1.95
C GLU A 391 14.96 -14.33 -2.95
N ALA A 392 14.88 -14.65 -4.25
CA ALA A 392 14.45 -13.74 -5.29
C ALA A 392 13.01 -13.25 -5.13
N ALA A 393 12.13 -14.07 -4.54
CA ALA A 393 10.76 -13.67 -4.24
C ALA A 393 10.69 -12.71 -3.04
N GLU A 394 11.58 -12.89 -2.07
CA GLU A 394 11.70 -12.00 -0.90
C GLU A 394 12.39 -10.66 -1.27
N ASN A 395 13.30 -10.70 -2.24
CA ASN A 395 14.12 -9.55 -2.64
C ASN A 395 13.55 -8.75 -3.83
N ALA A 396 12.60 -9.30 -4.57
CA ALA A 396 11.96 -8.55 -5.65
C ALA A 396 11.24 -7.32 -5.09
N GLY A 397 11.28 -6.23 -5.85
CA GLY A 397 10.67 -4.96 -5.47
C GLY A 397 11.61 -3.78 -5.67
N ILE A 398 11.21 -2.65 -5.11
CA ILE A 398 11.86 -1.36 -5.30
C ILE A 398 12.85 -1.10 -4.17
N LEU A 399 14.11 -0.89 -4.51
CA LEU A 399 15.15 -0.40 -3.63
C LEU A 399 15.37 1.10 -3.90
N THR A 400 15.47 1.88 -2.84
CA THR A 400 15.74 3.32 -2.90
C THR A 400 16.91 3.68 -2.00
N LEU A 401 17.91 4.36 -2.55
CA LEU A 401 19.01 4.99 -1.81
C LEU A 401 18.90 6.50 -1.93
N MET A 402 18.78 7.20 -0.81
CA MET A 402 18.93 8.65 -0.76
C MET A 402 20.27 8.99 -0.14
N PHE A 403 21.09 9.71 -0.91
CA PHE A 403 22.28 10.39 -0.43
C PHE A 403 21.95 11.87 -0.27
N ASP A 404 22.14 12.40 0.93
CA ASP A 404 21.90 13.80 1.25
C ASP A 404 22.98 14.27 2.22
N ASP A 405 24.04 14.91 1.72
CA ASP A 405 25.10 15.56 2.50
C ASP A 405 25.59 14.73 3.71
N GLY A 406 25.98 13.48 3.44
CA GLY A 406 26.49 12.52 4.43
C GLY A 406 25.42 11.70 5.15
N ARG A 407 24.14 12.04 5.00
CA ARG A 407 22.99 11.23 5.45
C ARG A 407 22.59 10.22 4.38
N LEU A 408 22.26 9.01 4.82
CA LEU A 408 21.77 7.93 3.98
C LEU A 408 20.37 7.52 4.41
N VAL A 409 19.47 7.31 3.46
CA VAL A 409 18.29 6.47 3.65
C VAL A 409 18.33 5.35 2.63
N TRP A 410 18.33 4.11 3.11
CA TRP A 410 18.23 2.90 2.31
C TRP A 410 16.89 2.24 2.61
N ASN A 411 15.97 2.29 1.66
CA ASN A 411 14.67 1.66 1.74
C ASN A 411 14.58 0.49 0.75
N TRP A 412 13.92 -0.59 1.17
CA TRP A 412 13.58 -1.71 0.31
C TRP A 412 12.10 -2.04 0.47
N ALA A 413 11.32 -1.69 -0.54
CA ALA A 413 9.92 -2.06 -0.73
C ALA A 413 9.11 -2.13 0.59
N GLY A 414 9.34 -1.19 1.51
CA GLY A 414 8.68 -1.12 2.82
C GLY A 414 8.89 -2.27 3.79
N ALA A 415 9.74 -3.25 3.45
CA ALA A 415 10.10 -4.39 4.29
C ALA A 415 11.41 -4.14 5.06
N PHE A 416 12.22 -3.18 4.61
CA PHE A 416 13.45 -2.76 5.25
C PHE A 416 13.63 -1.26 5.09
N ASN A 417 13.84 -0.55 6.19
CA ASN A 417 14.18 0.86 6.17
C ASN A 417 15.39 1.12 7.06
N CYS A 418 16.52 1.43 6.42
CA CYS A 418 17.74 1.76 7.10
C CYS A 418 18.08 3.23 6.95
N VAL A 419 18.04 3.97 8.06
CA VAL A 419 18.55 5.34 8.13
C VAL A 419 19.96 5.29 8.69
N GLY A 420 20.90 5.89 7.97
CA GLY A 420 22.30 5.89 8.34
C GLY A 420 23.06 7.08 7.78
N ARG A 421 24.35 6.86 7.56
CA ARG A 421 25.26 7.83 6.96
C ARG A 421 26.03 7.19 5.82
N TYR A 422 26.63 8.03 4.99
CA TYR A 422 27.63 7.58 4.03
C TYR A 422 28.88 8.44 4.12
N ARG A 423 30.01 7.85 3.73
CA ARG A 423 31.27 8.58 3.52
C ARG A 423 31.76 8.35 2.12
N VAL A 424 32.45 9.33 1.57
CA VAL A 424 33.17 9.18 0.31
C VAL A 424 34.67 9.15 0.58
N SER A 425 35.41 8.32 -0.15
CA SER A 425 36.86 8.30 -0.10
C SER A 425 37.38 8.01 -1.51
N GLY A 426 37.74 9.09 -2.21
CA GLY A 426 38.03 9.02 -3.64
C GLY A 426 36.84 8.46 -4.42
N ALA A 427 37.08 7.40 -5.20
CA ALA A 427 36.04 6.75 -6.01
C ALA A 427 35.20 5.71 -5.25
N ARG A 428 35.30 5.65 -3.91
CA ARG A 428 34.52 4.72 -3.08
C ARG A 428 33.53 5.45 -2.18
N VAL A 429 32.36 4.86 -2.01
CA VAL A 429 31.34 5.24 -1.04
C VAL A 429 31.24 4.12 0.00
N SER A 430 31.20 4.47 1.27
CA SER A 430 30.98 3.57 2.40
C SER A 430 29.62 3.86 3.00
N ILE A 431 28.77 2.84 3.11
CA ILE A 431 27.44 2.88 3.71
C ILE A 431 27.56 2.47 5.17
N ILE A 432 27.11 3.34 6.07
CA ILE A 432 27.30 3.21 7.51
C ILE A 432 25.95 3.22 8.19
N SER A 433 25.72 2.28 9.11
CA SER A 433 24.51 2.23 9.93
C SER A 433 24.32 3.52 10.74
N GLY A 434 23.06 3.93 10.91
CA GLY A 434 22.70 4.97 11.87
C GLY A 434 22.55 4.43 13.28
N SER A 435 22.51 5.33 14.27
CA SER A 435 22.02 5.01 15.60
C SER A 435 20.50 5.18 15.65
N GLY A 436 19.76 4.13 16.01
CA GLY A 436 18.31 4.17 16.06
C GLY A 436 17.67 2.86 16.55
N PRO A 437 16.42 2.88 17.04
CA PRO A 437 15.74 1.71 17.61
C PRO A 437 15.36 0.61 16.59
N GLN A 438 15.77 0.71 15.33
CA GLN A 438 15.37 -0.20 14.28
C GLN A 438 16.43 -1.30 14.09
N TRP A 439 15.98 -2.53 14.33
CA TRP A 439 16.68 -3.80 14.20
C TRP A 439 17.05 -4.15 12.75
N GLU A 440 16.62 -3.34 11.78
CA GLU A 440 16.79 -3.60 10.34
C GLU A 440 18.16 -3.13 9.83
N CYS A 441 18.77 -2.03 10.33
CA CYS A 441 20.18 -1.70 10.04
C CYS A 441 21.20 -2.56 10.82
N GLY A 442 20.78 -3.64 11.48
CA GLY A 442 21.57 -4.33 12.50
C GLY A 442 21.25 -3.90 13.94
N GLY A 443 21.74 -4.69 14.90
CA GLY A 443 21.50 -4.42 16.32
C GLY A 443 22.31 -3.23 16.86
N ALA A 444 22.09 -2.86 18.12
CA ALA A 444 22.88 -1.80 18.78
C ALA A 444 24.40 -2.04 18.76
N ALA A 445 24.82 -3.29 18.61
CA ALA A 445 26.22 -3.66 18.43
C ALA A 445 26.82 -3.20 17.10
N ASP A 446 25.99 -2.84 16.10
CA ASP A 446 26.38 -2.56 14.72
C ASP A 446 26.14 -1.11 14.30
N TRP A 447 25.72 -0.24 15.22
CA TRP A 447 25.63 1.20 14.97
C TRP A 447 26.99 1.81 14.64
N ASP A 448 26.99 2.82 13.75
CA ASP A 448 28.19 3.50 13.23
C ASP A 448 29.23 2.58 12.56
N LYS A 449 28.84 1.35 12.20
CA LYS A 449 29.68 0.43 11.42
C LYS A 449 29.34 0.50 9.95
N GLU A 450 30.36 0.28 9.13
CA GLU A 450 30.17 0.10 7.69
C GLU A 450 29.42 -1.21 7.44
N HIS A 451 28.42 -1.16 6.56
CA HIS A 451 27.69 -2.32 6.03
C HIS A 451 28.32 -2.82 4.75
N PHE A 452 28.54 -1.90 3.82
CA PHE A 452 29.26 -2.19 2.59
C PHE A 452 29.91 -0.91 2.06
N SER A 453 30.90 -1.09 1.20
CA SER A 453 31.39 -0.02 0.35
C SER A 453 31.33 -0.42 -1.12
N ALA A 454 31.27 0.57 -1.99
CA ALA A 454 31.22 0.38 -3.42
C ALA A 454 32.11 1.41 -4.11
N ALA A 455 32.74 1.03 -5.21
CA ALA A 455 33.14 2.01 -6.20
C ALA A 455 31.89 2.61 -6.85
N TRP A 456 31.87 3.92 -7.07
CA TRP A 456 30.70 4.59 -7.60
C TRP A 456 31.03 5.41 -8.84
N LYS A 457 30.03 5.53 -9.73
CA LYS A 457 30.04 6.48 -10.83
C LYS A 457 28.64 7.06 -10.96
N VAL A 458 28.55 8.38 -10.87
CA VAL A 458 27.31 9.12 -11.13
C VAL A 458 27.37 9.74 -12.52
N SER A 459 26.25 9.65 -13.22
CA SER A 459 25.92 10.46 -14.38
C SER A 459 24.64 11.24 -14.08
N ASP A 460 24.23 12.13 -14.98
CA ASP A 460 23.02 12.94 -14.82
C ASP A 460 21.76 12.10 -14.53
N ARG A 461 21.72 10.84 -14.96
CA ARG A 461 20.54 9.95 -14.84
C ARG A 461 20.77 8.66 -14.07
N GLU A 462 22.01 8.30 -13.76
CA GLU A 462 22.31 6.98 -13.19
C GLU A 462 23.42 7.04 -12.14
N LEU A 463 23.27 6.21 -11.11
CA LEU A 463 24.34 5.80 -10.22
C LEU A 463 24.71 4.35 -10.51
N VAL A 464 25.96 4.10 -10.85
CA VAL A 464 26.50 2.75 -10.96
C VAL A 464 27.34 2.48 -9.72
N LEU A 465 26.93 1.50 -8.93
CA LEU A 465 27.74 0.92 -7.87
C LEU A 465 28.44 -0.33 -8.41
N SER A 466 29.72 -0.48 -8.10
CA SER A 466 30.57 -1.57 -8.59
C SER A 466 31.64 -1.89 -7.55
N ASP A 467 32.36 -3.00 -7.70
CA ASP A 467 33.33 -3.46 -6.69
C ASP A 467 32.74 -3.38 -5.26
N ILE A 468 31.52 -3.92 -5.11
CA ILE A 468 30.78 -3.97 -3.85
C ILE A 468 31.62 -4.79 -2.88
N ARG A 469 31.77 -4.32 -1.64
CA ARG A 469 32.46 -5.01 -0.55
C ARG A 469 31.57 -4.97 0.66
N ALA A 470 30.88 -6.07 0.92
CA ALA A 470 30.12 -6.23 2.15
C ALA A 470 31.10 -6.43 3.32
N VAL A 471 30.85 -5.76 4.44
CA VAL A 471 31.73 -5.72 5.60
C VAL A 471 30.91 -5.80 6.89
N GLY A 472 31.58 -5.90 8.04
CA GLY A 472 30.92 -5.99 9.33
C GLY A 472 30.03 -7.24 9.42
N GLN A 473 28.79 -7.07 9.87
CA GLN A 473 27.82 -8.17 10.00
C GLN A 473 27.46 -8.81 8.66
N PHE A 474 27.58 -8.07 7.54
CA PHE A 474 27.21 -8.53 6.20
C PHE A 474 28.39 -9.10 5.41
N ALA A 475 29.57 -9.28 6.03
CA ALA A 475 30.75 -9.81 5.33
C ALA A 475 30.52 -11.21 4.71
N GLY A 476 29.55 -11.99 5.22
CA GLY A 476 29.13 -13.27 4.66
C GLY A 476 28.23 -13.15 3.42
N ASP A 477 27.64 -11.98 3.19
CA ASP A 477 26.60 -11.72 2.17
C ASP A 477 27.17 -11.00 0.94
N GLN A 478 28.45 -11.21 0.65
CA GLN A 478 29.17 -10.50 -0.41
C GLN A 478 28.49 -10.65 -1.79
N ASP A 479 28.12 -11.87 -2.17
CA ASP A 479 27.49 -12.12 -3.47
C ASP A 479 26.07 -11.53 -3.53
N TYR A 480 25.35 -11.56 -2.40
CA TYR A 480 24.04 -10.95 -2.25
C TYR A 480 24.09 -9.43 -2.47
N PHE A 481 24.98 -8.74 -1.76
CA PHE A 481 25.16 -7.28 -1.93
C PHE A 481 25.69 -6.92 -3.32
N ALA A 482 26.58 -7.75 -3.89
CA ALA A 482 27.09 -7.52 -5.24
C ALA A 482 25.99 -7.58 -6.30
N VAL A 483 25.07 -8.55 -6.19
CA VAL A 483 23.91 -8.65 -7.08
C VAL A 483 22.96 -7.47 -6.86
N LEU A 484 22.54 -7.23 -5.62
CA LEU A 484 21.48 -6.26 -5.35
C LEU A 484 21.87 -4.82 -5.64
N PHE A 485 23.09 -4.43 -5.27
CA PHE A 485 23.57 -3.06 -5.42
C PHE A 485 24.37 -2.83 -6.70
N GLY A 486 25.13 -3.83 -7.15
CA GLY A 486 26.02 -3.71 -8.29
C GLY A 486 25.53 -4.39 -9.57
N GLY A 487 24.43 -5.15 -9.51
CA GLY A 487 23.95 -5.94 -10.63
C GLY A 487 23.39 -5.12 -11.79
N LYS A 488 22.91 -3.90 -11.53
CA LYS A 488 22.48 -2.95 -12.57
C LYS A 488 22.58 -1.48 -12.11
N PRO A 489 22.58 -0.51 -13.05
CA PRO A 489 22.55 0.90 -12.72
C PRO A 489 21.30 1.28 -11.93
N TRP A 490 21.46 2.19 -10.99
CA TRP A 490 20.38 2.83 -10.26
C TRP A 490 19.95 4.07 -11.03
N THR A 491 18.64 4.27 -11.19
CA THR A 491 18.09 5.46 -11.83
C THR A 491 18.07 6.61 -10.83
N ARG A 492 18.67 7.75 -11.18
CA ARG A 492 18.60 8.96 -10.38
C ARG A 492 17.21 9.57 -10.56
N ILE A 493 16.47 9.67 -9.47
CA ILE A 493 15.15 10.29 -9.36
C ILE A 493 15.36 11.61 -8.60
N GLY A 494 15.75 12.67 -9.29
CA GLY A 494 16.02 13.98 -8.68
C GLY A 494 17.00 14.79 -9.50
#